data_AF-A0A1M4YRX6-F1
#
_entry.id   AF-A0A1M4YRX6-F1
#
_cell.length_a   1.000
_cell.length_b   1.000
_cell.length_c   1.000
_cell.angle_alpha   90.00
_cell.angle_beta   90.00
_cell.angle_gamma   90.00
#
_symmetry.space_group_name_H-M   'P 1'
#
loop_
_entity.id
_entity.type
_entity.pdbx_description
1 polymer ?
#
loop_
_entity_poly.entity_id
_entity_poly.type
_entity_poly.pdbx_seq_one_letter_code
_entity_poly.pdbx_strand_id
1 'polypeptide(L)' 'MRDLSSISKELEKLKSYLSDNPSIIAFYLFGSYGTECQNQNSDIDFAVLYNKNVSLKE' A
#
# COMPACT_ATOMS: atom_id res chain seq x y z
N MET A 1 -14.75 2.21 8.88
CA MET A 1 -13.97 3.08 7.96
C MET A 1 -12.50 2.94 8.32
N ARG A 2 -11.57 2.88 7.36
CA ARG A 2 -10.15 2.68 7.65
C ARG A 2 -9.49 4.01 8.08
N ASP A 3 -8.83 4.05 9.24
CA ASP A 3 -8.03 5.18 9.72
C ASP A 3 -6.54 4.93 9.47
N LEU A 4 -5.92 5.83 8.71
CA LEU A 4 -4.51 5.76 8.32
C LEU A 4 -3.72 7.00 8.75
N SER A 5 -4.27 7.79 9.66
CA SER A 5 -3.67 9.05 10.13
C SER A 5 -2.24 8.85 10.67
N SER A 6 -1.99 7.69 11.31
CA SER A 6 -0.70 7.27 11.85
C SER A 6 0.43 7.16 10.81
N ILE A 7 0.09 6.88 9.54
CA ILE A 7 1.06 6.67 8.44
C ILE A 7 0.87 7.66 7.29
N SER A 8 0.26 8.80 7.58
CA SER A 8 -0.08 9.80 6.55
C SER A 8 1.14 10.26 5.74
N LYS A 9 2.31 10.40 6.37
CA LYS A 9 3.55 10.83 5.68
C LYS A 9 4.09 9.74 4.74
N GLU A 10 4.02 8.49 5.16
CA GLU A 10 4.41 7.32 4.39
C GLU A 10 3.48 7.16 3.18
N LEU A 11 2.18 7.39 3.36
CA LEU A 11 1.21 7.38 2.27
C LEU A 11 1.50 8.45 1.21
N GLU A 12 1.92 9.65 1.59
CA GLU A 12 2.31 10.68 0.61
C GLU A 12 3.56 10.28 -0.19
N LYS A 13 4.58 9.70 0.48
CA LYS A 13 5.75 9.16 -0.22
C LYS A 13 5.37 8.05 -1.19
N LEU A 14 4.46 7.17 -0.78
CA LEU A 14 3.97 6.09 -1.60
C LEU A 14 3.19 6.63 -2.80
N LYS A 15 2.30 7.61 -2.62
CA LYS A 15 1.59 8.27 -3.72
C LYS A 15 2.55 8.88 -4.73
N SER A 16 3.63 9.51 -4.29
CA SER A 16 4.68 10.03 -5.20
C SER A 16 5.29 8.89 -6.01
N TYR A 17 5.76 7.83 -5.35
CA TYR A 17 6.37 6.68 -6.02
C TYR A 17 5.41 6.00 -7.03
N LEU A 18 4.14 5.85 -6.65
CA LEU A 18 3.12 5.27 -7.52
C LEU A 18 2.85 6.15 -8.75
N SER A 19 2.80 7.47 -8.56
CA SER A 19 2.59 8.44 -9.65
C SER A 19 3.76 8.47 -10.63
N ASP A 20 4.98 8.31 -10.13
CA ASP A 20 6.20 8.30 -10.94
C ASP A 20 6.41 6.98 -11.70
N ASN A 21 5.65 5.93 -11.38
CA ASN A 21 5.75 4.61 -12.01
C ASN A 21 4.52 4.30 -12.87
N PRO A 22 4.52 4.67 -14.17
CA PRO A 22 3.37 4.48 -15.06
C PRO A 22 3.03 3.00 -15.34
N SER A 23 3.90 2.08 -14.93
CA SER A 23 3.60 0.64 -15.00
C SER A 23 2.70 0.13 -13.88
N ILE A 24 2.51 0.91 -12.81
CA ILE A 24 1.61 0.58 -11.71
C ILE A 24 0.22 1.14 -12.05
N ILE A 25 -0.78 0.26 -12.10
CA ILE A 25 -2.18 0.62 -12.37
C ILE A 25 -2.89 0.99 -11.06
N ALA A 26 -2.65 0.20 -10.01
CA ALA A 26 -3.36 0.35 -8.75
C ALA A 26 -2.53 -0.14 -7.56
N PHE A 27 -2.81 0.47 -6.41
CA PHE A 27 -2.31 0.06 -5.11
C PHE A 27 -3.52 -0.19 -4.19
N TYR A 28 -3.55 -1.36 -3.56
CA TYR A 28 -4.60 -1.75 -2.63
C TYR A 28 -4.01 -1.91 -1.25
N LEU A 29 -4.54 -1.17 -0.28
CA LEU A 29 -4.28 -1.42 1.12
C LEU A 29 -5.41 -2.29 1.68
N PHE A 30 -5.07 -3.45 2.21
CA PHE A 30 -6.04 -4.40 2.78
C PHE A 30 -5.53 -4.91 4.13
N GLY A 31 -6.05 -6.04 4.60
CA GLY A 31 -5.70 -6.57 5.93
C GLY A 31 -6.29 -5.76 7.07
N SER A 32 -5.80 -6.01 8.29
CA SER A 32 -6.36 -5.43 9.52
C SER A 32 -5.95 -3.98 9.77
N TYR A 33 -4.83 -3.51 9.21
CA TYR A 33 -4.27 -2.19 9.52
C TYR A 33 -5.23 -1.03 9.27
N GLY A 34 -5.42 -0.15 10.25
CA GLY A 34 -6.33 0.97 10.21
C GLY A 34 -7.81 0.59 10.31
N THR A 35 -8.14 -0.69 10.50
CA THR A 35 -9.53 -1.14 10.70
C THR A 35 -9.80 -1.42 12.17
N GLU A 36 -11.05 -1.70 12.52
CA GLU A 36 -11.44 -2.16 13.87
C GLU A 36 -10.77 -3.48 14.29
N CYS A 37 -10.25 -4.26 13.33
CA CYS A 37 -9.53 -5.50 13.59
C CYS A 37 -8.02 -5.29 13.85
N GLN A 38 -7.50 -4.06 13.75
CA GLN A 38 -6.09 -3.79 14.03
C GLN A 38 -5.77 -4.04 15.50
N ASN A 39 -4.61 -4.65 15.75
CA ASN A 39 -4.00 -4.74 17.07
C ASN A 39 -2.52 -4.35 17.04
N GLN A 40 -1.87 -4.31 18.19
CA GLN A 40 -0.47 -3.89 18.34
C GLN A 40 0.55 -4.76 17.56
N ASN A 41 0.17 -5.98 17.18
CA ASN A 41 1.00 -6.90 16.41
C ASN A 41 0.60 -6.94 14.92
N SER A 42 -0.35 -6.11 14.49
CA SER A 42 -0.76 -6.07 13.09
C SER A 42 0.32 -5.43 12.23
N ASP A 43 0.60 -6.06 11.09
CA ASP A 43 1.43 -5.54 10.02
C ASP A 43 0.58 -4.75 9.00
N ILE A 44 1.18 -4.42 7.86
CA ILE A 44 0.57 -3.67 6.77
C ILE A 44 0.54 -4.56 5.53
N ASP A 45 -0.65 -4.98 5.14
CA ASP A 45 -0.88 -5.74 3.90
C ASP A 45 -1.24 -4.83 2.73
N PHE A 46 -0.52 -4.99 1.62
CA PHE A 46 -0.88 -4.32 0.38
C PHE A 46 -0.60 -5.17 -0.87
N ALA A 47 -1.28 -4.82 -1.95
CA ALA A 47 -1.10 -5.40 -3.28
C ALA A 47 -0.88 -4.29 -4.31
N VAL A 48 -0.06 -4.58 -5.31
CA VAL A 48 0.23 -3.68 -6.41
C VAL A 48 -0.12 -4.37 -7.72
N LEU A 49 -0.96 -3.72 -8.53
CA LEU A 49 -1.32 -4.18 -9.86
C LEU A 49 -0.45 -3.49 -10.89
N TYR A 50 0.24 -4.28 -11.71
CA TYR A 50 1.09 -3.76 -12.80
C TYR A 50 0.44 -4.04 -14.17
N ASN A 51 0.68 -3.14 -15.13
CA ASN A 51 0.31 -3.35 -16.54
C ASN A 51 1.35 -4.17 -17.32
N LYS A 52 2.31 -4.76 -16.62
CA LYS A 52 3.40 -5.55 -17.16
C LYS A 52 3.62 -6.78 -16.29
N ASN A 53 4.24 -7.79 -16.87
CA ASN A 53 4.76 -8.91 -16.09
C ASN A 53 5.89 -8.39 -15.18
N VAL A 54 5.75 -8.69 -13.88
CA VAL A 54 6.78 -8.43 -12.88
C VAL A 54 7.46 -9.74 -12.54
N SER A 55 8.78 -9.70 -12.38
CA SER A 55 9.56 -10.85 -11.91
C SER A 55 10.16 -10.51 -10.56
N LEU A 56 10.32 -11.53 -9.70
CA LEU A 56 11.02 -11.42 -8.42
C LEU A 56 12.55 -11.27 -8.57
N LYS A 57 13.08 -11.06 -9.79
CA LYS A 57 14.51 -10.92 -9.98
C LYS A 57 14.97 -9.57 -9.43
N GLU A 58 15.91 -9.67 -8.48
CA GLU A 58 16.74 -8.57 -7.97
C GLU A 58 17.47 -7.83 -9.10
#